data_AF-A0A536S5W1-F1
#
_entry.id   AF-A0A536S5W1-F1
#
_cell.length_a   1.000
_cell.length_b   1.000
_cell.length_c   1.000
_cell.angle_alpha   90.00
_cell.angle_beta   90.00
_cell.angle_gamma   90.00
#
_symmetry.space_group_name_H-M   'P 1'
#
loop_
_entity.id
_entity.type
_entity.pdbx_description
1 polymer ?
#
loop_
_entity_poly.entity_id
_entity_poly.type
_entity_poly.pdbx_seq_one_letter_code
_entity_poly.pdbx_strand_id
1 'polypeptide(L)'
;MSLLILPAARTRTRRQAHSLVEEPHFDATVVRRAVAAIDKQARRGPRMGLSVRSDLPGLKVADVRRALAGLPSPGDYRVVIKPMRYRTRPHLGGLCEFDMGRIILRVPEPFRPFSELVYFSARRKPGEGMRFAWTAEKVRFRTRRDVLRFVYLHEWLHWYLREMRGLRAGAETACDRFALRNFRRRRVSVDDALEAIRGCRMQPVPEHLGIAA
;
A
#
# COMPACT_ATOMS: atom_id res chain seq x y z
N MET A 1 50.08 -68.29 51.64
CA MET A 1 48.84 -67.63 52.10
C MET A 1 48.96 -66.14 51.82
N SER A 2 48.26 -65.71 50.76
CA SER A 2 47.74 -64.38 50.40
C SER A 2 48.60 -63.12 50.57
N LEU A 3 49.15 -62.67 49.44
CA LEU A 3 49.34 -61.25 49.12
C LEU A 3 47.97 -60.58 48.94
N LEU A 4 47.74 -59.43 49.59
CA LEU A 4 46.62 -58.53 49.27
C LEU A 4 47.17 -57.20 48.75
N ILE A 5 46.92 -57.01 47.46
CA ILE A 5 47.22 -55.85 46.62
C ILE A 5 46.16 -54.78 46.89
N LEU A 6 46.60 -53.54 47.15
CA LEU A 6 45.75 -52.34 47.15
C LEU A 6 45.33 -51.99 45.71
N PRO A 7 44.05 -51.63 45.45
CA PRO A 7 43.69 -50.91 44.24
C PRO A 7 43.36 -49.43 44.50
N ALA A 8 43.73 -48.67 43.46
CA ALA A 8 43.75 -47.23 43.29
C ALA A 8 42.48 -46.44 43.65
N ALA A 9 42.72 -45.25 44.17
CA ALA A 9 41.76 -44.18 44.39
C ALA A 9 41.01 -43.79 43.10
N ARG A 10 39.68 -43.70 43.18
CA ARG A 10 38.84 -42.97 42.22
C ARG A 10 38.30 -41.73 42.92
N THR A 11 38.96 -40.61 42.70
CA THR A 11 38.46 -39.26 43.00
C THR A 11 37.22 -38.98 42.15
N ARG A 12 36.03 -39.06 42.77
CA ARG A 12 34.80 -38.53 42.19
C ARG A 12 34.80 -37.01 42.39
N THR A 13 35.25 -36.29 41.37
CA THR A 13 35.06 -34.84 41.27
C THR A 13 33.55 -34.55 41.18
N ARG A 14 32.97 -34.14 42.31
CA ARG A 14 31.62 -33.59 42.39
C ARG A 14 31.62 -32.25 41.65
N ARG A 15 31.23 -32.24 40.37
CA ARG A 15 30.94 -31.01 39.62
C ARG A 15 29.88 -30.23 40.41
N GLN A 16 30.25 -29.08 40.95
CA GLN A 16 29.28 -28.08 41.41
C GLN A 16 28.52 -27.60 40.17
N ALA A 17 27.20 -27.76 40.17
CA ALA A 17 26.35 -27.14 39.17
C ALA A 17 26.38 -25.64 39.42
N HIS A 18 27.07 -24.90 38.57
CA HIS A 18 26.90 -23.45 38.51
C HIS A 18 25.45 -23.19 38.09
N SER A 19 24.69 -22.49 38.93
CA SER A 19 23.36 -22.02 38.59
C SER A 19 23.49 -21.17 37.33
N LEU A 20 23.01 -21.69 36.20
CA LEU A 20 22.89 -20.92 34.97
C LEU A 20 21.94 -19.77 35.29
N VAL A 21 22.44 -18.55 35.14
CA VAL A 21 21.67 -17.31 35.19
C VAL A 21 20.43 -17.52 34.32
N GLU A 22 19.24 -17.29 34.88
CA GLU A 22 17.97 -17.36 34.15
C GLU A 22 18.13 -16.67 32.80
N GLU A 23 17.96 -17.41 31.70
CA GLU A 23 17.97 -16.80 30.38
C GLU A 23 16.89 -15.71 30.36
N PRO A 24 17.22 -14.46 30.01
CA PRO A 24 16.23 -13.40 29.98
C PRO A 24 15.13 -13.85 29.01
N HIS A 25 13.93 -14.04 29.54
CA HIS A 25 12.77 -14.50 28.78
C HIS A 25 12.53 -13.57 27.59
N PHE A 26 12.92 -14.04 26.40
CA PHE A 26 12.72 -13.30 25.16
C PHE A 26 11.27 -13.45 24.71
N ASP A 27 10.41 -12.54 25.17
CA ASP A 27 9.05 -12.45 24.67
C ASP A 27 9.02 -11.67 23.35
N ALA A 28 8.94 -12.40 22.24
CA ALA A 28 8.82 -11.84 20.90
C ALA A 28 7.61 -10.88 20.76
N THR A 29 6.58 -11.02 21.60
CA THR A 29 5.40 -10.15 21.63
C THR A 29 5.73 -8.79 22.22
N VAL A 30 6.53 -8.75 23.29
CA VAL A 30 7.03 -7.50 23.89
C VAL A 30 7.93 -6.77 22.90
N VAL A 31 8.82 -7.50 22.22
CA VAL A 31 9.69 -6.93 21.17
C VAL A 31 8.86 -6.35 20.03
N ARG A 32 7.86 -7.07 19.52
CA ARG A 32 6.95 -6.58 18.46
C ARG A 32 6.18 -5.34 18.90
N ARG A 33 5.72 -5.29 20.16
CA ARG A 33 5.03 -4.10 20.70
C ARG A 33 5.98 -2.92 20.86
N ALA A 34 7.21 -3.14 21.30
CA ALA A 34 8.23 -2.12 21.40
C ALA A 34 8.61 -1.54 20.02
N VAL A 35 8.82 -2.40 19.03
CA VAL A 35 9.05 -1.98 17.62
C VAL A 35 7.86 -1.18 17.10
N ALA A 36 6.63 -1.65 17.31
CA ALA A 36 5.43 -0.93 16.90
C ALA A 36 5.26 0.42 17.62
N ALA A 37 5.68 0.52 18.88
CA ALA A 37 5.67 1.77 19.62
C ALA A 37 6.74 2.76 19.12
N ILE A 38 7.94 2.28 18.80
CA ILE A 38 9.02 3.07 18.18
C ILE A 38 8.57 3.56 16.80
N ASP A 39 7.96 2.70 15.98
CA ASP A 39 7.41 3.09 14.68
C ASP A 39 6.29 4.12 14.83
N LYS A 40 5.41 3.96 15.82
CA LYS A 40 4.35 4.94 16.13
C LYS A 40 4.91 6.27 16.63
N GLN A 41 6.03 6.26 17.35
CA GLN A 41 6.73 7.44 17.82
C GLN A 41 7.50 8.14 16.68
N ALA A 42 8.09 7.38 15.76
CA ALA A 42 8.69 7.90 14.53
C ALA A 42 7.63 8.56 13.63
N ARG A 43 6.43 7.97 13.53
CA ARG A 43 5.23 8.54 12.87
C ARG A 43 4.68 9.80 13.55
N ARG A 44 5.13 10.12 14.78
CA ARG A 44 4.82 11.37 15.50
C ARG A 44 5.86 12.46 15.29
N GLY A 45 6.82 12.26 14.38
CA GLY A 45 7.72 13.31 13.91
C GLY A 45 6.96 14.55 13.39
N PRO A 46 7.63 15.71 13.26
CA PRO A 46 7.00 16.96 12.85
C PRO A 46 6.18 16.74 11.58
N ARG A 47 5.07 17.46 11.43
CA ARG A 47 4.13 17.47 10.29
C ARG A 47 4.82 17.85 8.97
N MET A 48 5.79 17.06 8.55
CA MET A 48 6.59 17.33 7.37
C MET A 48 5.64 17.16 6.19
N GLY A 49 5.53 18.22 5.39
CA GLY A 49 4.77 18.17 4.14
C GLY A 49 5.23 17.00 3.27
N LEU A 50 4.37 16.59 2.34
CA LEU A 50 4.59 15.46 1.44
C LEU A 50 6.06 15.34 0.99
N SER A 51 6.70 14.23 1.36
CA SER A 51 8.07 13.89 0.96
C SER A 51 8.05 13.50 -0.52
N VAL A 52 8.67 14.31 -1.38
CA VAL A 52 8.58 14.15 -2.84
C VAL A 52 9.98 14.14 -3.45
N ARG A 53 10.20 13.19 -4.37
CA ARG A 53 11.33 13.16 -5.29
C ARG A 53 10.81 13.12 -6.72
N SER A 54 11.43 13.85 -7.64
CA SER A 54 11.09 13.80 -9.07
C SER A 54 12.33 13.42 -9.87
N ASP A 55 12.24 12.30 -10.59
CA ASP A 55 13.23 11.88 -11.59
C ASP A 55 12.75 12.22 -13.01
N LEU A 56 11.60 12.91 -13.16
CA LEU A 56 11.05 13.32 -14.46
C LEU A 56 11.68 14.63 -14.93
N PRO A 57 12.37 14.66 -16.08
CA PRO A 57 12.95 15.89 -16.62
C PRO A 57 11.92 17.00 -16.81
N GLY A 58 12.27 18.21 -16.40
CA GLY A 58 11.41 19.40 -16.56
C GLY A 58 10.21 19.47 -15.59
N LEU A 59 10.04 18.53 -14.66
CA LEU A 59 9.01 18.61 -13.61
C LEU A 59 9.65 18.84 -12.24
N LYS A 60 9.47 20.05 -11.70
CA LYS A 60 10.04 20.44 -10.40
C LYS A 60 9.23 19.83 -9.25
N VAL A 61 9.90 19.53 -8.14
CA VAL A 61 9.27 19.02 -6.91
C VAL A 61 8.17 19.97 -6.39
N ALA A 62 8.36 21.28 -6.50
CA ALA A 62 7.34 22.27 -6.14
C ALA A 62 6.05 22.14 -6.96
N ASP A 63 6.17 21.79 -8.25
CA ASP A 63 5.02 21.58 -9.13
C ASP A 63 4.26 20.32 -8.78
N VAL A 64 4.98 19.26 -8.39
CA VAL A 64 4.38 18.02 -7.87
C VAL A 64 3.65 18.30 -6.56
N ARG A 65 4.27 18.99 -5.61
CA ARG A 65 3.63 19.36 -4.34
C ARG A 65 2.37 20.18 -4.57
N ARG A 66 2.40 21.15 -5.49
CA ARG A 66 1.23 21.93 -5.88
C ARG A 66 0.16 21.07 -6.58
N ALA A 67 0.57 20.13 -7.42
CA ALA A 67 -0.33 19.20 -8.10
C ALA A 67 -1.04 18.26 -7.11
N LEU A 68 -0.36 17.83 -6.05
CA LEU A 68 -0.88 16.91 -5.04
C LEU A 68 -1.44 17.63 -3.80
N ALA A 69 -1.40 18.95 -3.75
CA ALA A 69 -1.99 19.72 -2.66
C ALA A 69 -3.48 19.39 -2.48
N GLY A 70 -3.90 19.32 -1.22
CA GLY A 70 -5.27 18.97 -0.82
C GLY A 70 -5.62 17.49 -0.93
N LEU A 71 -4.67 16.62 -1.27
CA LEU A 71 -4.82 15.17 -1.23
C LEU A 71 -4.39 14.60 0.13
N PRO A 72 -4.91 13.43 0.54
CA PRO A 72 -4.53 12.83 1.81
C PRO A 72 -3.05 12.44 1.80
N SER A 73 -2.38 12.57 2.94
CA SER A 73 -0.95 12.23 3.10
C SER A 73 -0.75 10.71 3.25
N PRO A 74 0.34 10.11 2.75
CA PRO A 74 0.65 8.70 2.94
C PRO A 74 1.55 8.48 4.18
N GLY A 75 1.43 9.34 5.19
CA GLY A 75 2.31 9.34 6.35
C GLY A 75 3.77 9.54 5.96
N ASP A 76 4.64 8.62 6.35
CA ASP A 76 6.09 8.70 6.14
C ASP A 76 6.55 8.21 4.76
N TYR A 77 5.63 7.72 3.93
CA TYR A 77 5.98 7.24 2.59
C TYR A 77 6.46 8.39 1.70
N ARG A 78 7.52 8.13 0.94
CA ARG A 78 8.04 9.07 -0.07
C ARG A 78 7.31 8.88 -1.39
N VAL A 79 6.84 9.98 -1.97
CA VAL A 79 6.29 9.99 -3.33
C VAL A 79 7.43 10.20 -4.33
N VAL A 80 7.57 9.27 -5.27
CA VAL A 80 8.64 9.29 -6.28
C VAL A 80 8.03 9.38 -7.68
N ILE A 81 8.34 10.44 -8.40
CA ILE A 81 7.86 10.64 -9.78
C ILE A 81 8.89 10.06 -10.74
N LYS A 82 8.49 9.12 -11.58
CA LYS A 82 9.36 8.51 -12.59
C LYS A 82 8.80 8.74 -14.01
N PRO A 83 9.67 8.96 -15.01
CA PRO A 83 9.23 8.95 -16.41
C PRO A 83 8.75 7.56 -16.82
N MET A 84 7.74 7.51 -17.68
CA MET A 84 7.24 6.30 -18.32
C MET A 84 7.30 6.44 -19.83
N ARG A 85 8.27 5.76 -20.45
CA ARG A 85 8.31 5.64 -21.91
C ARG A 85 7.25 4.64 -22.35
N TYR A 86 6.64 4.91 -23.49
CA TYR A 86 5.62 4.04 -24.08
C TYR A 86 5.88 3.88 -25.59
N ARG A 87 5.56 2.71 -26.14
CA ARG A 87 5.71 2.42 -27.58
C ARG A 87 4.45 2.75 -28.37
N THR A 88 3.31 2.26 -27.90
CA THR A 88 2.03 2.38 -28.62
C THR A 88 1.24 3.61 -28.19
N ARG A 89 0.94 3.71 -26.89
CA ARG A 89 0.17 4.83 -26.34
C ARG A 89 0.54 5.10 -24.88
N PRO A 90 0.43 6.36 -24.42
CA PRO A 90 0.50 6.67 -23.01
C PRO A 90 -0.62 5.93 -22.24
N HIS A 91 -0.33 5.61 -20.99
CA HIS A 91 -1.24 4.94 -20.05
C HIS A 91 -0.91 5.38 -18.62
N LEU A 92 -1.77 5.05 -17.68
CA LEU A 92 -1.56 5.23 -16.25
C LEU A 92 -0.63 4.14 -15.73
N GLY A 93 0.22 4.48 -14.76
CA GLY A 93 1.09 3.51 -14.11
C GLY A 93 1.56 4.03 -12.76
N GLY A 94 1.37 3.21 -11.73
CA GLY A 94 1.82 3.46 -10.38
C GLY A 94 2.30 2.17 -9.72
N LEU A 95 2.91 2.32 -8.55
CA LEU A 95 3.19 1.19 -7.66
C LEU A 95 3.43 1.70 -6.25
N CYS A 96 2.81 1.06 -5.27
CA CYS A 96 3.17 1.18 -3.87
C CYS A 96 4.27 0.15 -3.50
N GLU A 97 5.51 0.63 -3.31
CA GLU A 97 6.63 -0.18 -2.81
C GLU A 97 6.63 -0.15 -1.28
N PHE A 98 5.84 -1.04 -0.68
CA PHE A 98 5.60 -1.04 0.76
C PHE A 98 6.87 -1.22 1.60
N ASP A 99 7.73 -2.18 1.21
CA ASP A 99 8.94 -2.51 1.96
C ASP A 99 9.98 -1.37 1.92
N MET A 100 9.87 -0.47 0.93
CA MET A 100 10.75 0.69 0.79
C MET A 100 10.08 2.00 1.25
N GLY A 101 8.82 1.96 1.69
CA GLY A 101 8.06 3.14 2.09
C GLY A 101 7.90 4.15 0.94
N ARG A 102 7.54 3.69 -0.27
CA ARG A 102 7.42 4.57 -1.44
C ARG A 102 6.12 4.40 -2.21
N ILE A 103 5.60 5.51 -2.72
CA ILE A 103 4.57 5.54 -3.74
C ILE A 103 5.22 6.05 -5.03
N ILE A 104 5.31 5.18 -6.04
CA ILE A 104 5.84 5.54 -7.36
C ILE A 104 4.69 6.01 -8.25
N LEU A 105 4.81 7.22 -8.78
CA LEU A 105 3.92 7.73 -9.82
C LEU A 105 4.68 7.75 -11.14
N ARG A 106 4.21 6.99 -12.13
CA ARG A 106 4.80 6.99 -13.46
C ARG A 106 4.04 7.96 -14.36
N VAL A 107 4.77 8.89 -14.97
CA VAL A 107 4.19 9.91 -15.85
C VAL A 107 4.64 9.65 -17.29
N PRO A 108 3.71 9.55 -18.26
CA PRO A 108 4.07 9.37 -19.67
C PRO A 108 5.04 10.44 -20.16
N GLU A 109 6.12 9.99 -20.82
CA GLU A 109 7.16 10.85 -21.39
C GLU A 109 7.55 10.37 -22.80
N PRO A 110 7.40 11.21 -23.86
CA PRO A 110 6.89 12.59 -23.82
C PRO A 110 5.42 12.64 -23.41
N PHE A 111 5.01 13.67 -22.66
CA PHE A 111 3.61 13.81 -22.29
C PHE A 111 2.77 14.29 -23.48
N ARG A 112 1.74 13.51 -23.84
CA ARG A 112 0.68 13.91 -24.77
C ARG A 112 -0.68 13.62 -24.13
N PRO A 113 -1.69 14.51 -24.26
CA PRO A 113 -3.03 14.21 -23.78
C PRO A 113 -3.57 12.91 -24.35
N PHE A 114 -4.19 12.09 -23.50
CA PHE A 114 -4.66 10.77 -23.89
C PHE A 114 -5.96 10.40 -23.21
N SER A 115 -6.56 9.29 -23.65
CA SER A 115 -7.74 8.73 -23.01
C SER A 115 -7.49 7.28 -22.64
N GLU A 116 -7.97 6.88 -21.47
CA GLU A 116 -7.84 5.53 -20.95
C GLU A 116 -9.19 5.05 -20.44
N LEU A 117 -9.45 3.76 -20.62
CA LEU A 117 -10.65 3.11 -20.12
C LEU A 117 -10.36 2.66 -18.67
N VAL A 118 -11.06 3.25 -17.71
CA VAL A 118 -10.88 2.99 -16.27
C VAL A 118 -12.02 2.13 -15.76
N TYR A 119 -11.71 0.97 -15.18
CA TYR A 119 -12.69 -0.01 -14.70
C TYR A 119 -13.00 0.21 -13.21
N PHE A 120 -14.13 0.84 -12.90
CA PHE A 120 -14.45 1.27 -11.53
C PHE A 120 -15.55 0.45 -10.85
N SER A 121 -16.14 -0.53 -11.55
CA SER A 121 -17.08 -1.48 -10.97
C SER A 121 -17.02 -2.83 -11.68
N ALA A 122 -17.27 -3.89 -10.93
CA ALA A 122 -17.46 -5.23 -11.45
C ALA A 122 -18.60 -5.89 -10.68
N ARG A 123 -19.60 -6.40 -11.39
CA ARG A 123 -20.68 -7.20 -10.82
C ARG A 123 -20.51 -8.64 -11.29
N ARG A 124 -20.48 -9.60 -10.36
CA ARG A 124 -20.51 -11.02 -10.73
C ARG A 124 -21.84 -11.34 -11.40
N LYS A 125 -21.80 -11.99 -12.55
CA LYS A 125 -23.01 -12.48 -13.23
C LYS A 125 -23.49 -13.78 -12.57
N PRO A 126 -24.81 -14.00 -12.48
CA PRO A 126 -25.34 -15.29 -12.03
C PRO A 126 -24.99 -16.42 -13.02
N GLY A 127 -24.90 -17.65 -12.52
CA GLY A 127 -24.64 -18.86 -13.32
C GLY A 127 -23.32 -19.56 -12.99
N GLU A 128 -23.10 -20.71 -13.63
CA GLU A 128 -21.85 -21.47 -13.51
C GLU A 128 -20.69 -20.68 -14.17
N GLY A 129 -19.56 -20.63 -13.46
CA GLY A 129 -18.35 -19.91 -13.88
C GLY A 129 -18.14 -18.53 -13.23
N MET A 130 -16.87 -18.10 -13.19
CA MET A 130 -16.46 -16.81 -12.63
C MET A 130 -16.55 -15.71 -13.70
N ARG A 131 -17.78 -15.24 -13.98
CA ARG A 131 -18.05 -14.19 -14.98
C ARG A 131 -18.41 -12.85 -14.34
N PHE A 132 -17.90 -11.76 -14.89
CA PHE A 132 -18.14 -10.40 -14.39
C PHE A 132 -18.69 -9.48 -15.49
N ALA A 133 -19.63 -8.61 -15.11
CA ALA A 133 -20.05 -7.44 -15.86
C ALA A 133 -19.24 -6.25 -15.35
N TRP A 134 -18.33 -5.75 -16.17
CA TRP A 134 -17.46 -4.62 -15.84
C TRP A 134 -18.13 -3.30 -16.24
N THR A 135 -18.00 -2.29 -15.38
CA THR A 135 -18.35 -0.90 -15.70
C THR A 135 -17.08 -0.10 -15.83
N ALA A 136 -16.96 0.65 -16.93
CA ALA A 136 -15.80 1.45 -17.22
C ALA A 136 -16.15 2.83 -17.76
N GLU A 137 -15.28 3.79 -17.51
CA GLU A 137 -15.38 5.15 -18.05
C GLU A 137 -14.17 5.45 -18.93
N LYS A 138 -14.40 6.06 -20.10
CA LYS A 138 -13.31 6.58 -20.94
C LYS A 138 -12.90 7.95 -20.44
N VAL A 139 -11.79 8.01 -19.70
CA VAL A 139 -11.30 9.22 -19.04
C VAL A 139 -10.25 9.90 -19.88
N ARG A 140 -10.37 11.22 -20.09
CA ARG A 140 -9.35 12.02 -20.76
C ARG A 140 -8.39 12.69 -19.76
N PHE A 141 -7.10 12.42 -19.91
CA PHE A 141 -5.99 13.03 -19.18
C PHE A 141 -5.40 14.14 -20.03
N ARG A 142 -5.63 15.40 -19.64
CA ARG A 142 -5.24 16.58 -20.42
C ARG A 142 -3.86 17.10 -20.01
N THR A 143 -3.47 16.86 -18.76
CA THR A 143 -2.24 17.43 -18.18
C THR A 143 -1.48 16.38 -17.36
N ARG A 144 -0.18 16.62 -17.14
CA ARG A 144 0.62 15.83 -16.19
C ARG A 144 0.00 15.86 -14.78
N ARG A 145 -0.65 16.96 -14.39
CA ARG A 145 -1.38 17.08 -13.10
C ARG A 145 -2.50 16.06 -13.01
N ASP A 146 -3.26 15.82 -14.09
CA ASP A 146 -4.34 14.83 -14.09
C ASP A 146 -3.79 13.43 -13.79
N VAL A 147 -2.70 13.05 -14.47
CA VAL A 147 -2.02 11.76 -14.27
C VAL A 147 -1.47 11.65 -12.85
N LEU A 148 -0.72 12.66 -12.39
CA LEU A 148 -0.15 12.67 -11.04
C LEU A 148 -1.22 12.46 -9.98
N ARG A 149 -2.34 13.19 -10.06
CA ARG A 149 -3.41 13.09 -9.06
C ARG A 149 -4.16 11.77 -9.15
N PHE A 150 -4.42 11.28 -10.36
CA PHE A 150 -5.12 10.01 -10.55
C PHE A 150 -4.29 8.84 -10.00
N VAL A 151 -3.05 8.70 -10.47
CA VAL A 151 -2.15 7.62 -10.03
C VAL A 151 -1.89 7.75 -8.54
N TYR A 152 -1.68 8.96 -8.02
CA TYR A 152 -1.48 9.16 -6.58
C TYR A 152 -2.66 8.66 -5.76
N LEU A 153 -3.89 9.00 -6.13
CA LEU A 153 -5.07 8.57 -5.38
C LEU A 153 -5.28 7.06 -5.45
N HIS A 154 -5.02 6.46 -6.62
CA HIS A 154 -5.07 5.02 -6.80
C HIS A 154 -4.07 4.32 -5.85
N GLU A 155 -2.79 4.69 -5.91
CA GLU A 155 -1.76 4.09 -5.05
C GLU A 155 -1.91 4.45 -3.57
N TRP A 156 -2.40 5.65 -3.26
CA TRP A 156 -2.67 6.05 -1.89
C TRP A 156 -3.77 5.18 -1.27
N LEU A 157 -4.77 4.74 -2.03
CA LEU A 157 -5.78 3.83 -1.49
C LEU A 157 -5.21 2.44 -1.23
N HIS A 158 -4.34 1.93 -2.11
CA HIS A 158 -3.59 0.70 -1.86
C HIS A 158 -2.77 0.80 -0.57
N TRP A 159 -2.05 1.91 -0.40
CA TRP A 159 -1.34 2.23 0.83
C TRP A 159 -2.26 2.25 2.04
N TYR A 160 -3.37 2.99 1.98
CA TYR A 160 -4.31 3.14 3.08
C TYR A 160 -4.94 1.81 3.50
N LEU A 161 -5.33 0.97 2.53
CA LEU A 161 -5.89 -0.35 2.80
C LEU A 161 -4.90 -1.25 3.54
N ARG A 162 -3.63 -1.28 3.12
CA ARG A 162 -2.62 -2.12 3.78
C ARG A 162 -2.14 -1.54 5.10
N GLU A 163 -1.65 -0.31 5.09
CA GLU A 163 -0.94 0.28 6.24
C GLU A 163 -1.88 0.79 7.34
N MET A 164 -3.05 1.32 6.96
CA MET A 164 -3.97 1.93 7.93
C MET A 164 -5.12 1.00 8.32
N ARG A 165 -5.53 0.10 7.42
CA ARG A 165 -6.67 -0.81 7.64
C ARG A 165 -6.27 -2.27 7.86
N GLY A 166 -5.01 -2.65 7.63
CA GLY A 166 -4.55 -4.04 7.74
C GLY A 166 -5.20 -4.99 6.72
N LEU A 167 -5.74 -4.45 5.63
CA LEU A 167 -6.41 -5.19 4.58
C LEU A 167 -5.45 -5.48 3.42
N ARG A 168 -5.84 -6.41 2.54
CA ARG A 168 -5.11 -6.62 1.28
C ARG A 168 -5.17 -5.37 0.40
N ALA A 169 -4.03 -4.96 -0.12
CA ALA A 169 -3.89 -3.88 -1.12
C ALA A 169 -4.31 -4.34 -2.54
N GLY A 170 -5.27 -5.26 -2.68
CA GLY A 170 -5.67 -5.84 -3.96
C GLY A 170 -7.02 -5.33 -4.49
N ALA A 171 -7.50 -4.21 -3.97
CA ALA A 171 -8.84 -3.70 -4.27
C ALA A 171 -8.85 -2.77 -5.48
N GLU A 172 -8.30 -3.23 -6.62
CA GLU A 172 -8.09 -2.41 -7.83
C GLU A 172 -9.32 -1.62 -8.25
N THR A 173 -10.49 -2.26 -8.31
CA THR A 173 -11.74 -1.59 -8.69
C THR A 173 -12.15 -0.47 -7.71
N ALA A 174 -11.84 -0.60 -6.42
CA ALA A 174 -12.09 0.45 -5.44
C ALA A 174 -11.06 1.58 -5.58
N CYS A 175 -9.80 1.25 -5.86
CA CYS A 175 -8.72 2.23 -6.12
C CYS A 175 -9.02 3.06 -7.37
N ASP A 176 -9.42 2.41 -8.46
CA ASP A 176 -9.84 3.06 -9.69
C ASP A 176 -11.07 3.94 -9.48
N ARG A 177 -12.08 3.44 -8.77
CA ARG A 177 -13.27 4.24 -8.42
C ARG A 177 -12.92 5.47 -7.60
N PHE A 178 -12.07 5.31 -6.59
CA PHE A 178 -11.62 6.41 -5.75
C PHE A 178 -10.85 7.45 -6.55
N ALA A 179 -9.87 7.02 -7.36
CA ALA A 179 -9.10 7.92 -8.21
C ALA A 179 -9.99 8.64 -9.23
N LEU A 180 -10.86 7.90 -9.93
CA LEU A 180 -11.78 8.41 -10.95
C LEU A 180 -12.66 9.54 -10.44
N ARG A 181 -13.29 9.35 -9.28
CA ARG A 181 -14.19 10.35 -8.68
C ARG A 181 -13.47 11.60 -8.19
N ASN A 182 -12.17 11.51 -7.88
CA ASN A 182 -11.50 12.50 -7.04
C ASN A 182 -10.32 13.22 -7.69
N PHE A 183 -9.70 12.71 -8.75
CA PHE A 183 -8.44 13.27 -9.27
C PHE A 183 -8.53 14.73 -9.73
N ARG A 184 -9.73 15.21 -10.11
CA ARG A 184 -9.95 16.61 -10.49
C ARG A 184 -10.39 17.52 -9.35
N ARG A 185 -10.86 16.98 -8.23
CA ARG A 185 -11.29 17.76 -7.06
C ARG A 185 -10.11 18.51 -6.46
N ARG A 186 -10.34 19.59 -5.71
CA ARG A 186 -9.26 20.35 -5.03
C ARG A 186 -8.85 19.71 -3.71
N ARG A 187 -9.82 19.19 -2.96
CA ARG A 187 -9.65 18.51 -1.68
C ARG A 187 -10.23 17.11 -1.74
N VAL A 188 -9.52 16.15 -1.17
CA VAL A 188 -9.92 14.76 -1.04
C VAL A 188 -9.56 14.32 0.37
N SER A 189 -10.45 13.56 0.99
CA SER A 189 -10.39 13.15 2.38
C SER A 189 -10.44 11.63 2.51
N VAL A 190 -10.25 11.15 3.74
CA VAL A 190 -10.43 9.72 4.06
C VAL A 190 -11.89 9.30 3.88
N ASP A 191 -12.86 10.19 4.07
CA ASP A 191 -14.28 9.87 3.88
C ASP A 191 -14.62 9.49 2.44
N ASP A 192 -13.99 10.18 1.47
CA ASP A 192 -14.11 9.85 0.05
C ASP A 192 -13.55 8.44 -0.25
N ALA A 193 -12.50 8.04 0.46
CA ALA A 193 -11.93 6.69 0.35
C ALA A 193 -12.85 5.65 0.97
N LEU A 194 -13.42 5.93 2.14
CA LEU A 194 -14.39 5.05 2.78
C LEU A 194 -15.65 4.89 1.91
N GLU A 195 -16.10 5.94 1.23
CA GLU A 195 -17.21 5.85 0.27
C GLU A 195 -16.86 4.93 -0.91
N ALA A 196 -15.67 5.11 -1.50
CA ALA A 196 -15.23 4.27 -2.62
C ALA A 196 -15.13 2.78 -2.23
N ILE A 197 -14.66 2.49 -1.01
CA ILE A 197 -14.62 1.13 -0.43
C ILE A 197 -16.03 0.60 -0.19
N ARG A 198 -16.94 1.40 0.39
CA ARG A 198 -18.34 1.00 0.64
C ARG A 198 -19.10 0.69 -0.64
N GLY A 199 -18.75 1.32 -1.76
CA GLY A 199 -19.26 0.97 -3.09
C GLY A 199 -18.95 -0.47 -3.53
N CYS A 200 -18.20 -1.25 -2.74
CA CYS A 200 -18.07 -2.71 -2.87
C CYS A 200 -19.21 -3.51 -2.23
N ARG A 201 -20.15 -2.88 -1.48
CA ARG A 201 -21.43 -3.54 -1.19
C ARG A 201 -22.20 -3.60 -2.49
N MET A 202 -22.40 -4.81 -2.99
CA MET A 202 -23.33 -5.13 -4.07
C MET A 202 -24.61 -4.32 -3.88
N GLN A 203 -24.78 -3.24 -4.64
CA GLN A 203 -26.11 -2.68 -4.78
C GLN A 203 -26.92 -3.76 -5.52
N PRO A 204 -28.01 -4.27 -4.91
CA PRO A 204 -28.93 -5.12 -5.65
C PRO A 204 -29.35 -4.36 -6.91
N VAL A 205 -29.54 -5.11 -7.99
CA VAL A 205 -30.08 -4.55 -9.22
C VAL A 205 -31.41 -3.90 -8.84
N PRO A 206 -31.64 -2.62 -9.18
CA PRO A 206 -32.98 -2.06 -9.05
C PRO A 206 -33.97 -2.95 -9.80
N GLU A 207 -35.05 -3.38 -9.15
CA GLU A 207 -36.00 -4.38 -9.68
C GLU A 207 -36.54 -4.01 -11.09
N HIS A 208 -36.53 -2.73 -11.45
CA HIS A 208 -36.95 -2.25 -12.77
C HIS A 208 -36.00 -2.61 -13.94
N LEU A 209 -34.80 -3.14 -13.67
CA LEU A 209 -33.89 -3.69 -14.69
C LEU A 209 -33.93 -5.23 -14.78
N GLY A 210 -34.84 -5.86 -14.02
CA GLY A 210 -35.15 -7.29 -14.12
C GLY A 210 -36.35 -7.53 -15.05
N ILE A 211 -36.13 -7.44 -16.37
CA ILE A 211 -37.07 -7.87 -17.42
C ILE A 211 -36.21 -8.55 -18.49
N ALA A 212 -36.39 -9.79 -18.94
CA ALA A 212 -37.34 -10.86 -18.67
C ALA A 212 -36.59 -12.20 -18.81
N ALA A 213 -37.21 -13.27 -18.32
CA ALA A 213 -36.85 -14.65 -18.62
C ALA A 213 -37.06 -14.98 -20.11
#